data_AF-R8ZZS3-F1
#
_entry.id   AF-R8ZZS3-F1
#
_cell.length_a   1.000
_cell.length_b   1.000
_cell.length_c   1.000
_cell.angle_alpha   90.00
_cell.angle_beta   90.00
_cell.angle_gamma   90.00
#
_symmetry.space_group_name_H-M   'P 1'
#
loop_
_entity.id
_entity.type
_entity.pdbx_description
1 polymer ?
#
loop_
_entity_poly.entity_id
_entity_poly.type
_entity_poly.pdbx_seq_one_letter_code
_entity_poly.pdbx_strand_id
1 'polypeptide(L)' 'MYEIEGQDTILRMLTFIPDNDEIHIYPKPPVKKLYKPELCKKVEENEFLGLWTMGEERKAGN' A
#
# COMPACT_ATOMS: atom_id res chain seq x y z
N MET A 1 2.23 -0.64 3.61
CA MET A 1 1.83 -1.87 2.93
C MET A 1 2.21 -1.78 1.46
N TYR A 2 2.53 -2.92 0.85
CA TYR A 2 3.01 -3.01 -0.54
C TYR A 2 2.20 -4.08 -1.27
N GLU A 3 1.76 -3.76 -2.48
CA GLU A 3 1.38 -4.77 -3.46
C GLU A 3 2.61 -5.08 -4.31
N ILE A 4 2.96 -6.36 -4.41
CA ILE A 4 4.13 -6.82 -5.14
C ILE A 4 3.76 -7.83 -6.21
N GLU A 5 4.54 -7.84 -7.29
CA GLU A 5 4.54 -8.87 -8.31
C GLU A 5 5.78 -9.76 -8.17
N GLY A 6 5.60 -11.07 -8.20
CA GLY A 6 6.69 -12.03 -8.03
C GLY A 6 7.27 -12.01 -6.61
N GLN A 7 8.58 -11.86 -6.49
CA GLN A 7 9.27 -11.91 -5.18
C GLN A 7 9.48 -10.53 -4.54
N ASP A 8 9.71 -9.48 -5.34
CA ASP A 8 10.13 -8.18 -4.81
C ASP A 8 9.71 -6.97 -5.65
N THR A 9 9.02 -7.12 -6.77
CA THR A 9 8.64 -5.96 -7.61
C THR A 9 7.46 -5.24 -7.00
N ILE A 10 7.63 -4.00 -6.52
CA ILE A 10 6.55 -3.20 -5.94
C ILE A 10 5.73 -2.57 -7.06
N LEU A 11 4.43 -2.89 -7.11
CA LEU A 11 3.45 -2.28 -8.00
C LEU A 11 2.88 -1.01 -7.37
N ARG A 12 2.35 -1.15 -6.16
CA ARG A 12 1.66 -0.10 -5.42
C ARG A 12 2.08 -0.11 -3.94
N MET A 13 2.01 1.05 -3.31
CA MET A 13 2.30 1.19 -1.87
C MET A 13 1.24 2.06 -1.24
N LEU A 14 0.81 1.71 -0.02
CA LEU A 14 0.00 2.58 0.81
C LEU A 14 0.54 2.63 2.23
N THR A 15 0.36 3.76 2.91
CA THR A 15 0.62 3.92 4.34
C THR A 15 -0.71 4.25 5.01
N PHE A 16 -1.05 3.52 6.05
CA PHE A 16 -2.21 3.78 6.89
C PHE A 16 -1.74 4.06 8.32
N ILE A 17 -2.17 5.19 8.88
CA ILE A 17 -1.91 5.59 10.26
C ILE A 17 -3.25 5.51 10.99
N PRO A 18 -3.49 4.49 11.83
CA PRO A 18 -4.79 4.30 12.48
C PRO A 18 -5.18 5.43 13.44
N ASP A 19 -4.19 6.03 14.11
CA ASP A 19 -4.42 7.01 15.19
C ASP A 19 -5.12 8.29 14.72
N ASN A 20 -4.89 8.70 13.47
CA ASN A 20 -5.47 9.88 12.86
C ASN A 20 -6.27 9.56 11.60
N ASP A 21 -6.53 8.28 11.33
CA ASP A 21 -7.21 7.80 10.13
C ASP A 21 -6.59 8.36 8.83
N GLU A 22 -5.26 8.52 8.77
CA GLU A 22 -4.59 8.99 7.56
C GLU A 22 -4.23 7.84 6.63
N ILE A 23 -4.60 7.98 5.35
CA ILE A 23 -4.23 7.05 4.28
C ILE A 23 -3.47 7.80 3.20
N HIS A 24 -2.25 7.33 2.91
CA HIS A 24 -1.42 7.83 1.82
C HIS A 24 -1.20 6.72 0.80
N ILE A 25 -1.69 6.91 -0.42
CA ILE A 25 -1.53 5.95 -1.53
C ILE A 25 -0.49 6.42 -2.55
N TYR A 26 0.28 5.47 -3.06
CA TYR A 26 1.36 5.68 -4.03
C TYR A 26 1.22 4.67 -5.17
N PRO A 27 0.49 4.99 -6.25
CA PRO A 27 0.28 4.08 -7.39
C PRO A 27 1.53 3.89 -8.24
N LYS A 28 2.50 4.83 -8.15
CA LYS A 28 3.80 4.74 -8.80
C LYS A 28 4.87 5.04 -7.76
N PRO A 29 5.16 4.08 -6.86
CA PRO A 29 6.10 4.31 -5.78
C PRO A 29 7.50 4.59 -6.35
N PRO A 30 8.29 5.49 -5.73
CA PRO A 30 9.65 5.81 -6.17
C PRO A 30 10.60 4.61 -5.97
N VAL A 31 10.32 3.78 -4.97
CA VAL A 31 11.00 2.51 -4.74
C VAL A 31 10.25 1.41 -5.50
N LYS A 32 10.96 0.69 -6.38
CA LYS A 32 10.39 -0.38 -7.21
C LYS A 32 10.66 -1.79 -6.70
N LYS A 33 11.54 -1.94 -5.70
CA LYS A 33 11.98 -3.23 -5.18
C LYS A 33 11.78 -3.31 -3.67
N LEU A 34 11.15 -4.39 -3.22
CA LEU A 34 10.91 -4.64 -1.81
C LEU A 34 12.24 -5.00 -1.13
N TYR A 35 12.60 -4.23 -0.12
CA TYR A 35 13.79 -4.46 0.67
C TYR A 35 13.46 -5.40 1.83
N LYS A 36 14.25 -6.48 1.97
CA LYS A 36 14.10 -7.49 3.04
C LYS A 36 12.66 -8.02 3.14
N PRO A 37 12.13 -8.67 2.09
CA PRO A 37 10.78 -9.25 2.09
C PRO A 37 10.54 -10.20 3.28
N GLU A 38 11.58 -10.83 3.81
CA GLU A 38 11.54 -11.69 4.99
C GLU A 38 11.10 -10.98 6.28
N LEU A 39 11.23 -9.65 6.35
CA LEU A 39 10.75 -8.84 7.48
C LEU A 39 9.30 -8.39 7.29
N CYS A 40 8.74 -8.57 6.10
CA CYS A 40 7.38 -8.17 5.80
C CYS A 40 6.39 -9.21 6.33
N LYS A 41 5.34 -8.75 7.00
CA LYS A 41 4.19 -9.58 7.30
C LYS A 41 3.31 -9.65 6.07
N LYS A 42 2.79 -10.84 5.76
CA LYS A 42 1.72 -10.99 4.79
C LYS A 42 0.46 -10.31 5.34
N VAL A 43 -0.22 -9.62 4.45
CA VAL A 43 -1.50 -8.97 4.68
C VAL A 43 -2.48 -9.60 3.70
N GLU A 44 -3.73 -9.76 4.13
CA GLU A 44 -4.78 -10.29 3.27
C GLU A 44 -5.09 -9.31 2.14
N GLU A 45 -5.40 -9.83 0.96
CA GLU A 45 -5.65 -9.02 -0.23
C GLU A 45 -6.80 -8.03 -0.01
N ASN A 46 -7.86 -8.46 0.67
CA ASN A 46 -9.03 -7.63 0.98
C ASN A 46 -8.69 -6.44 1.89
N GLU A 47 -7.78 -6.59 2.84
CA GLU A 47 -7.34 -5.53 3.74
C GLU A 47 -6.61 -4.44 2.94
N PHE A 48 -5.69 -4.85 2.08
CA PHE A 48 -4.97 -3.91 1.21
C PHE A 48 -5.93 -3.19 0.25
N LEU A 49 -6.80 -3.93 -0.43
CA LEU A 49 -7.75 -3.35 -1.41
C LEU A 49 -8.77 -2.43 -0.73
N GLY A 50 -9.21 -2.74 0.49
CA GLY A 50 -10.10 -1.89 1.27
C GLY A 50 -9.46 -0.53 1.58
N LEU A 51 -8.26 -0.54 2.17
CA LEU A 51 -7.50 0.68 2.46
C LEU A 51 -7.14 1.45 1.19
N TRP A 52 -6.83 0.74 0.11
CA TRP A 52 -6.54 1.36 -1.19
C TRP A 52 -7.74 2.13 -1.72
N THR A 53 -8.93 1.51 -1.70
CA THR A 53 -10.17 2.11 -2.20
C THR A 53 -10.52 3.36 -1.40
N MET A 54 -10.43 3.29 -0.07
CA MET A 54 -10.61 4.46 0.81
C MET A 54 -9.62 5.60 0.48
N GLY A 55 -8.37 5.26 0.17
CA GLY A 55 -7.36 6.24 -0.24
C GLY A 55 -7.66 6.91 -1.58
N GLU A 56 -8.13 6.15 -2.58
CA GLU A 56 -8.54 6.70 -3.88
C GLU A 56 -9.77 7.61 -3.75
N GLU A 57 -10.77 7.21 -2.96
CA GLU A 57 -11.97 8.02 -2.68
C GLU A 57 -11.62 9.37 -2.04
N ARG A 58 -10.72 9.37 -1.06
CA ARG A 58 -10.25 10.61 -0.39
C ARG A 58 -9.46 11.51 -1.32
N LYS A 59 -8.69 10.94 -2.25
CA LYS A 59 -7.95 11.71 -3.25
C LYS A 59 -8.88 12.33 -4.30
N ALA A 60 -9.97 11.65 -4.65
CA ALA A 60 -10.95 12.12 -5.62
C ALA A 60 -11.92 13.18 -5.04
N GLY A 61 -12.07 13.25 -3.72
CA GLY A 61 -12.91 14.22 -3.02
C GLY A 61 -12.28 15.60 -2.75
N ASN A 62 -11.02 15.80 -3.13
CA ASN A 62 -10.29 17.08 -3.07
C ASN A 62 -10.07 17.64 -4.49
#